data_AF-A0A7Y5BQQ0-F1
#
_entry.id   AF-A0A7Y5BQQ0-F1
#
_cell.length_a   1.000
_cell.length_b   1.000
_cell.length_c   1.000
_cell.angle_alpha   90.00
_cell.angle_beta   90.00
_cell.angle_gamma   90.00
#
_symmetry.space_group_name_H-M   'P 1'
#
loop_
_entity.id
_entity.type
_entity.pdbx_description
1 polymer ?
#
loop_
_entity_poly.entity_id
_entity_poly.type
_entity_poly.pdbx_seq_one_letter_code
_entity_poly.pdbx_strand_id
1 'polypeptide(L)'
;MIDPKSQRLQVHARHLARLEKHLARMERENQRLSWLRLGAFVGGGGATFLAFQVGREVGWLVGLLALVGFGVLVALHRRLDRVRRDFGIARMMTGRQIARMALDWAGIPRVEAHPDDDHPLARDLTLTGERSLLQVLNTAFSQGGTDRLRGWLLRPDTAPRAIRERQALVRELLPLTGFRTRLGRVSARVRSSDHPWDGHPWDGERLLQWLERHQGGSSLRPALWVLFPFALLNVMLFVLAMAGILPPFWMGGVALYLMVYFSWQSSLRDLFGDAAFLRDALTEFAAVSQFLERYPHPRGVAGVCAPFLGEARPSKLLR
;
A
#
# COMPACT_ATOMS: atom_id res chain seq x y z
N MET A 1 18.84 39.85 -10.14
CA MET A 1 18.72 38.89 -9.02
C MET A 1 17.74 37.81 -9.42
N ILE A 2 18.12 36.53 -9.38
CA ILE A 2 17.19 35.42 -9.69
C ILE A 2 16.24 35.27 -8.50
N ASP A 3 14.94 35.26 -8.77
CA ASP A 3 13.90 35.00 -7.78
C ASP A 3 14.18 33.66 -7.03
N PRO A 4 14.22 33.66 -5.67
CA PRO A 4 14.43 32.45 -4.87
C PRO A 4 13.49 31.30 -5.23
N LYS A 5 12.26 31.60 -5.66
CA LYS A 5 11.29 30.59 -6.11
C LYS A 5 11.76 29.90 -7.40
N SER A 6 12.19 30.69 -8.39
CA SER A 6 12.73 30.21 -9.66
C SER A 6 13.96 29.33 -9.47
N GLN A 7 14.86 29.68 -8.55
CA GLN A 7 16.02 28.84 -8.22
C GLN A 7 15.61 27.47 -7.64
N ARG A 8 14.65 27.45 -6.71
CA ARG A 8 14.12 26.19 -6.13
C ARG A 8 13.44 25.32 -7.19
N LEU A 9 12.64 25.94 -8.07
CA LEU A 9 12.00 25.23 -9.18
C LEU A 9 13.02 24.53 -10.08
N GLN A 10 14.10 25.21 -10.45
CA GLN A 10 15.17 24.62 -11.27
C GLN A 10 15.84 23.43 -10.58
N VAL A 11 16.09 23.52 -9.27
CA VAL A 11 16.66 22.40 -8.50
C VAL A 11 15.73 21.18 -8.51
N HIS A 12 14.43 21.39 -8.26
CA HIS A 12 13.45 20.31 -8.29
C HIS A 12 13.29 19.71 -9.70
N ALA A 13 13.27 20.55 -10.74
CA ALA A 13 13.17 20.10 -12.13
C ALA A 13 14.38 19.24 -12.55
N ARG A 14 15.60 19.65 -12.18
CA ARG A 14 16.82 18.86 -12.40
C ARG A 14 16.76 17.52 -11.65
N HIS A 15 16.24 17.52 -10.42
CA HIS A 15 16.06 16.29 -9.65
C HIS A 15 15.04 15.36 -10.31
N LEU A 16 13.91 15.89 -10.77
CA LEU A 16 12.88 15.13 -11.49
C LEU A 16 13.45 14.48 -12.77
N ALA A 17 14.17 15.25 -13.60
CA ALA A 17 14.79 14.73 -14.81
C ALA A 17 15.79 13.59 -14.53
N ARG A 18 16.56 13.68 -13.43
CA ARG A 18 17.44 12.59 -13.00
C ARG A 18 16.63 11.34 -12.61
N LEU A 19 15.56 11.49 -11.84
CA LEU A 19 14.70 10.37 -11.44
C LEU A 19 14.10 9.67 -12.66
N GLU A 20 13.60 10.44 -13.64
CA GLU A 20 13.01 9.90 -14.87
C GLU A 20 14.02 9.11 -15.70
N LYS A 21 15.26 9.60 -15.81
CA LYS A 21 16.33 8.91 -16.53
C LYS A 21 16.68 7.55 -15.87
N HIS A 22 16.71 7.50 -14.54
CA HIS A 22 16.95 6.25 -13.80
C HIS A 22 15.77 5.27 -13.93
N LEU A 23 14.54 5.77 -13.83
CA LEU A 23 13.34 4.95 -14.01
C LEU A 23 13.26 4.35 -15.41
N ALA A 24 13.55 5.13 -16.45
CA ALA A 24 13.56 4.63 -17.83
C ALA A 24 14.60 3.51 -18.04
N ARG A 25 15.76 3.59 -17.37
CA ARG A 25 16.76 2.53 -17.40
C ARG A 25 16.27 1.28 -16.68
N MET A 26 15.72 1.43 -15.48
CA MET A 26 15.19 0.32 -14.68
C MET A 26 14.02 -0.38 -15.38
N GLU A 27 13.17 0.36 -16.11
CA GLU A 27 12.05 -0.21 -16.86
C GLU A 27 12.54 -1.16 -17.97
N ARG A 28 13.60 -0.78 -18.69
CA ARG A 28 14.22 -1.65 -19.71
C ARG A 28 14.82 -2.92 -19.10
N GLU A 29 15.51 -2.78 -17.96
CA GLU A 29 16.08 -3.92 -17.22
C GLU A 29 14.97 -4.85 -16.69
N ASN A 30 13.87 -4.27 -16.21
CA ASN A 30 12.71 -5.01 -15.73
C ASN A 30 12.02 -5.80 -16.84
N GLN A 31 11.84 -5.21 -18.02
CA GLN A 31 11.29 -5.88 -19.20
C GLN A 31 12.17 -7.06 -19.64
N ARG A 32 13.50 -6.88 -19.68
CA ARG A 32 14.45 -7.97 -19.99
C ARG A 32 14.33 -9.12 -19.01
N LEU A 33 14.26 -8.84 -17.71
CA LEU A 33 14.07 -9.87 -16.67
C LEU A 33 12.73 -10.59 -16.80
N SER A 34 11.67 -9.89 -17.20
CA SER A 34 10.36 -10.51 -17.45
C SER A 34 10.43 -11.54 -18.60
N TRP A 35 11.08 -11.17 -19.71
CA TRP A 35 11.32 -12.09 -20.83
C TRP A 35 12.25 -13.25 -20.46
N LEU A 36 13.32 -12.99 -19.71
CA LEU A 36 14.21 -14.03 -19.20
C LEU A 36 13.47 -15.02 -18.30
N ARG A 37 12.52 -14.55 -17.49
CA ARG A 37 11.71 -15.42 -16.63
C ARG A 37 10.78 -16.32 -17.44
N LEU A 38 10.18 -15.78 -18.51
CA LEU A 38 9.37 -16.57 -19.42
C LEU A 38 10.22 -17.63 -20.11
N GLY A 39 11.40 -17.23 -20.62
CA GLY A 39 12.36 -18.16 -21.23
C GLY A 39 12.86 -19.23 -20.25
N ALA A 40 13.16 -18.86 -19.00
CA ALA A 40 13.57 -19.80 -17.95
C ALA A 40 12.45 -20.78 -17.56
N PHE A 41 11.20 -20.33 -17.55
CA PHE A 41 10.05 -21.20 -17.27
C PHE A 41 9.83 -22.22 -18.39
N VAL A 42 9.77 -21.75 -19.64
CA VAL A 42 9.55 -22.61 -20.82
C VAL A 42 10.74 -23.52 -21.06
N GLY A 43 11.96 -22.96 -21.06
CA GLY A 43 13.19 -23.70 -21.27
C GLY A 43 13.51 -24.67 -20.13
N GLY A 44 13.28 -24.25 -18.88
CA GLY A 44 13.44 -25.11 -17.70
C GLY A 44 12.45 -26.28 -17.70
N GLY A 45 11.19 -26.02 -18.05
CA GLY A 45 10.17 -27.07 -18.21
C GLY A 45 10.53 -28.07 -19.32
N GLY A 46 10.95 -27.56 -20.49
CA GLY A 46 11.37 -28.40 -21.61
C GLY A 46 12.63 -29.23 -21.30
N ALA A 47 13.63 -28.64 -20.66
CA ALA A 47 14.84 -29.34 -20.24
C ALA A 47 14.54 -30.44 -19.21
N THR A 48 13.64 -30.15 -18.26
CA THR A 48 13.18 -31.13 -17.27
C THR A 48 12.46 -32.30 -17.93
N PHE A 49 11.56 -32.02 -18.89
CA PHE A 49 10.85 -33.06 -19.64
C PHE A 49 11.80 -33.97 -20.42
N LEU A 50 12.77 -33.39 -21.15
CA LEU A 50 13.78 -34.17 -21.88
C LEU A 50 14.68 -34.99 -20.93
N ALA A 51 15.04 -34.43 -19.78
CA ALA A 51 15.85 -35.11 -18.78
C ALA A 51 15.15 -36.36 -18.20
N PHE A 52 13.82 -36.33 -18.06
CA PHE A 52 13.05 -37.51 -17.65
C PHE A 52 13.09 -38.64 -18.68
N GLN A 53 13.29 -38.35 -19.97
CA GLN A 53 13.44 -39.38 -21.01
C GLN A 53 14.80 -40.09 -20.94
N VAL A 54 15.82 -39.45 -20.38
CA VAL A 54 17.15 -40.04 -20.19
C VAL A 54 17.20 -40.87 -18.91
N GLY A 55 16.59 -40.39 -17.83
CA GLY A 55 16.51 -41.13 -16.58
C GLY A 55 15.83 -40.34 -15.47
N ARG A 56 15.16 -41.05 -14.56
CA ARG A 56 14.35 -40.45 -13.49
C ARG A 56 15.17 -39.54 -12.56
N GLU A 57 16.38 -39.97 -12.20
CA GLU A 57 17.27 -39.21 -11.31
C GLU A 57 17.81 -37.94 -11.98
N VAL A 58 18.08 -37.99 -13.29
CA VAL A 58 18.52 -36.82 -14.07
C VAL A 58 17.39 -35.81 -14.22
N GLY A 59 16.15 -36.30 -14.46
CA GLY A 59 14.95 -35.47 -14.50
C GLY A 59 14.73 -34.66 -13.22
N TRP A 60 14.83 -35.30 -12.06
CA TRP A 60 14.71 -34.62 -10.76
C TRP A 60 15.81 -33.59 -10.52
N LEU A 61 17.07 -33.91 -10.85
CA LEU A 61 18.19 -32.99 -10.67
C LEU A 61 18.07 -31.75 -11.57
N VAL A 62 17.73 -31.93 -12.85
CA VAL A 62 17.50 -30.82 -13.80
C VAL A 62 16.29 -29.99 -13.39
N GLY A 63 15.19 -30.64 -12.98
CA GLY A 63 14.00 -29.95 -12.49
C GLY A 63 14.26 -29.10 -11.25
N LEU A 64 15.05 -29.61 -10.30
CA LEU A 64 15.45 -28.86 -9.11
C LEU A 64 16.32 -27.65 -9.48
N LEU A 65 17.31 -27.82 -10.36
CA LEU A 65 18.15 -26.72 -10.84
C LEU A 65 17.33 -25.64 -11.57
N ALA A 66 16.39 -26.06 -12.42
CA ALA A 66 15.48 -25.14 -13.11
C ALA A 66 14.60 -24.37 -12.11
N LEU A 67 14.07 -25.05 -11.10
CA LEU A 67 13.25 -24.44 -10.05
C LEU A 67 14.06 -23.41 -9.23
N VAL A 68 15.28 -23.77 -8.83
CA VAL A 68 16.18 -22.86 -8.09
C VAL A 68 16.55 -21.65 -8.95
N GLY A 69 16.97 -21.86 -10.20
CA GLY A 69 17.30 -20.78 -11.13
C GLY A 69 16.13 -19.83 -11.37
N PHE A 70 14.93 -20.38 -11.56
CA PHE A 70 13.69 -19.59 -11.67
C PHE A 70 13.40 -18.79 -10.39
N GLY A 71 13.55 -19.42 -9.21
CA GLY A 71 13.38 -18.77 -7.92
C GLY A 71 14.31 -17.57 -7.70
N VAL A 72 15.59 -17.71 -8.06
CA VAL A 72 16.58 -16.63 -8.02
C VAL A 72 16.16 -15.47 -8.93
N LEU A 73 15.70 -15.79 -10.15
CA LEU A 73 15.29 -14.78 -11.11
C LEU A 73 14.03 -14.02 -10.65
N VAL A 74 13.07 -14.72 -10.04
CA VAL A 74 11.90 -14.11 -9.39
C VAL A 74 12.32 -13.20 -8.23
N ALA A 75 13.27 -13.62 -7.40
CA ALA A 75 13.76 -12.81 -6.29
C ALA A 75 14.47 -11.53 -6.78
N LEU A 76 15.30 -11.64 -7.83
CA LEU A 76 15.98 -10.50 -8.45
C LEU A 76 14.96 -9.51 -9.05
N HIS A 77 13.98 -10.02 -9.79
CA HIS A 77 12.90 -9.20 -10.35
C HIS A 77 12.12 -8.47 -9.26
N ARG A 78 11.71 -9.18 -8.19
CA ARG A 78 11.02 -8.55 -7.04
C ARG A 78 11.87 -7.47 -6.39
N ARG A 79 13.19 -7.66 -6.30
CA ARG A 79 14.11 -6.63 -5.77
C ARG A 79 14.17 -5.41 -6.67
N LEU A 80 14.33 -5.60 -7.98
CA LEU A 80 14.37 -4.50 -8.94
C LEU A 80 13.05 -3.73 -8.96
N ASP A 81 11.92 -4.44 -8.95
CA ASP A 81 10.60 -3.82 -8.95
C ASP A 81 10.34 -3.00 -7.67
N ARG A 82 10.77 -3.48 -6.49
CA ARG A 82 10.72 -2.67 -5.25
C ARG A 82 11.50 -1.37 -5.37
N VAL A 83 12.72 -1.42 -5.90
CA VAL A 83 13.54 -0.23 -6.11
C VAL A 83 12.86 0.71 -7.12
N ARG A 84 12.37 0.18 -8.24
CA ARG A 84 11.62 0.94 -9.25
C ARG A 84 10.42 1.66 -8.65
N ARG A 85 9.61 0.97 -7.83
CA ARG A 85 8.47 1.57 -7.12
C ARG A 85 8.90 2.74 -6.23
N ASP A 86 9.98 2.57 -5.46
CA ASP A 86 10.51 3.64 -4.61
C ASP A 86 10.93 4.89 -5.41
N PHE A 87 11.59 4.70 -6.55
CA PHE A 87 11.93 5.80 -7.45
C PHE A 87 10.68 6.43 -8.08
N GLY A 88 9.66 5.63 -8.41
CA GLY A 88 8.37 6.11 -8.91
C GLY A 88 7.65 7.01 -7.90
N ILE A 89 7.67 6.63 -6.62
CA ILE A 89 7.13 7.45 -5.52
C ILE A 89 7.89 8.77 -5.42
N ALA A 90 9.22 8.75 -5.45
CA ALA A 90 10.04 9.95 -5.39
C ALA A 90 9.77 10.89 -6.58
N ARG A 91 9.61 10.34 -7.79
CA ARG A 91 9.23 11.08 -9.01
C ARG A 91 7.87 11.74 -8.83
N MET A 92 6.86 10.97 -8.42
CA MET A 92 5.50 11.46 -8.18
C MET A 92 5.49 12.61 -7.16
N MET A 93 6.16 12.45 -6.02
CA MET A 93 6.22 13.49 -4.98
C MET A 93 6.91 14.76 -5.48
N THR A 94 8.04 14.62 -6.19
CA THR A 94 8.78 15.76 -6.74
C THR A 94 7.96 16.48 -7.81
N GLY A 95 7.31 15.75 -8.71
CA GLY A 95 6.42 16.32 -9.73
C GLY A 95 5.25 17.09 -9.11
N ARG A 96 4.60 16.54 -8.08
CA ARG A 96 3.54 17.23 -7.34
C ARG A 96 4.02 18.48 -6.59
N GLN A 97 5.28 18.53 -6.16
CA GLN A 97 5.86 19.74 -5.56
C GLN A 97 6.08 20.82 -6.61
N ILE A 98 6.65 20.46 -7.77
CA ILE A 98 6.83 21.37 -8.90
C ILE A 98 5.48 21.93 -9.35
N ALA A 99 4.47 21.06 -9.53
CA ALA A 99 3.13 21.46 -9.94
C ALA A 99 2.51 22.49 -8.98
N ARG A 100 2.64 22.28 -7.66
CA ARG A 100 2.21 23.27 -6.65
C ARG A 100 2.96 24.60 -6.76
N MET A 101 4.28 24.56 -6.92
CA MET A 101 5.08 25.78 -7.06
C MET A 101 4.76 26.56 -8.33
N ALA A 102 4.42 25.86 -9.41
CA ALA A 102 4.04 26.43 -10.70
C ALA A 102 2.53 26.72 -10.84
N LEU A 103 1.71 26.35 -9.85
CA LEU A 103 0.24 26.36 -9.92
C LEU A 103 -0.32 25.60 -11.14
N ASP A 104 0.34 24.51 -11.53
CA ASP A 104 -0.16 23.58 -12.54
C ASP A 104 -1.23 22.68 -11.92
N TRP A 105 -2.49 23.13 -12.01
CA TRP A 105 -3.65 22.45 -11.43
C TRP A 105 -3.86 21.01 -11.92
N ALA A 106 -3.43 20.68 -13.14
CA ALA A 106 -3.54 19.32 -13.66
C ALA A 106 -2.58 18.36 -12.95
N GLY A 107 -1.42 18.87 -12.51
CA GLY A 107 -0.41 18.11 -11.76
C GLY A 107 -0.64 18.04 -10.24
N ILE A 108 -1.61 18.79 -9.70
CA ILE A 108 -1.93 18.79 -8.26
C ILE A 108 -3.10 17.82 -8.00
N PRO A 109 -2.97 16.87 -7.06
CA PRO A 109 -4.05 15.94 -6.73
C PRO A 109 -5.34 16.68 -6.41
N ARG A 110 -6.46 16.24 -6.99
CA ARG A 110 -7.78 16.78 -6.66
C ARG A 110 -8.15 16.40 -5.22
N VAL A 111 -8.89 17.28 -4.58
CA VAL A 111 -9.52 17.01 -3.28
C VAL A 111 -10.99 16.81 -3.55
N GLU A 112 -11.56 15.72 -3.03
CA GLU A 112 -12.97 15.43 -3.19
C GLU A 112 -13.83 16.54 -2.57
N ALA A 113 -14.90 16.88 -3.26
CA ALA A 113 -15.89 17.84 -2.79
C ALA A 113 -16.58 17.30 -1.53
N HIS A 114 -16.91 18.20 -0.61
CA HIS A 114 -17.54 17.85 0.65
C HIS A 114 -18.86 18.59 0.84
N PRO A 115 -19.87 17.98 1.49
CA PRO A 115 -21.17 18.64 1.68
C PRO A 115 -21.08 19.99 2.41
N ASP A 116 -20.12 20.12 3.34
CA ASP A 116 -19.88 21.35 4.12
C ASP A 116 -19.12 22.45 3.35
N ASP A 117 -18.85 22.27 2.05
CA ASP A 117 -18.12 23.25 1.23
C ASP A 117 -18.95 24.51 0.92
N ASP A 118 -20.24 24.56 1.27
CA ASP A 118 -21.17 25.66 0.98
C ASP A 118 -21.05 26.88 1.94
N HIS A 119 -19.85 27.09 2.50
CA HIS A 119 -19.57 28.21 3.39
C HIS A 119 -19.53 29.54 2.61
N PRO A 120 -20.09 30.65 3.13
CA PRO A 120 -20.18 31.91 2.38
C PRO A 120 -18.85 32.41 1.80
N LEU A 121 -17.77 32.26 2.56
CA LEU A 121 -16.41 32.68 2.14
C LEU A 121 -15.68 31.65 1.27
N ALA A 122 -16.16 30.40 1.20
CA ALA A 122 -15.46 29.33 0.49
C ALA A 122 -15.45 29.58 -1.02
N ARG A 123 -16.57 30.08 -1.56
CA ARG A 123 -16.69 30.39 -2.98
C ARG A 123 -15.87 31.62 -3.37
N ASP A 124 -16.01 32.71 -2.62
CA ASP A 124 -15.34 33.99 -2.92
C ASP A 124 -13.82 33.88 -2.83
N LEU A 125 -13.30 33.16 -1.83
CA LEU A 125 -11.86 32.96 -1.65
C LEU A 125 -11.35 31.67 -2.28
N THR A 126 -12.22 30.94 -3.00
CA THR A 126 -11.90 29.64 -3.61
C THR A 126 -11.15 28.71 -2.62
N LEU A 127 -11.70 28.56 -1.41
CA LEU A 127 -11.08 27.80 -0.33
C LEU A 127 -11.14 26.30 -0.59
N THR A 128 -12.25 25.82 -1.14
CA THR A 128 -12.55 24.40 -1.40
C THR A 128 -12.97 24.19 -2.87
N GLY A 129 -13.10 22.92 -3.30
CA GLY A 129 -13.42 22.57 -4.68
C GLY A 129 -12.22 22.50 -5.63
N GLU A 130 -12.49 22.50 -6.94
CA GLU A 130 -11.44 22.47 -7.97
C GLU A 130 -10.68 23.80 -8.05
N ARG A 131 -9.37 23.71 -8.26
CA ARG A 131 -8.47 24.88 -8.35
C ARG A 131 -8.48 25.76 -7.10
N SER A 132 -8.60 25.14 -5.93
CA SER A 132 -8.77 25.81 -4.65
C SER A 132 -7.49 25.92 -3.82
N LEU A 133 -7.54 26.78 -2.79
CA LEU A 133 -6.49 26.91 -1.80
C LEU A 133 -6.25 25.58 -1.06
N LEU A 134 -7.32 24.85 -0.72
CA LEU A 134 -7.22 23.52 -0.13
C LEU A 134 -6.45 22.56 -1.06
N GLN A 135 -6.73 22.57 -2.37
CA GLN A 135 -6.02 21.71 -3.32
C GLN A 135 -4.51 21.98 -3.36
N VAL A 136 -4.10 23.26 -3.31
CA VAL A 136 -2.68 23.64 -3.33
C VAL A 136 -2.00 23.33 -2.00
N LEU A 137 -2.63 23.68 -0.87
CA LEU A 137 -2.03 23.54 0.45
C LEU A 137 -2.03 22.10 0.97
N ASN A 138 -2.99 21.27 0.54
CA ASN A 138 -3.13 19.93 1.07
C ASN A 138 -1.93 19.04 0.71
N THR A 139 -1.19 18.64 1.73
CA THR A 139 -0.15 17.61 1.67
C THR A 139 -0.42 16.47 2.65
N ALA A 140 -1.63 16.39 3.20
CA ALA A 140 -2.02 15.30 4.08
C ALA A 140 -2.11 13.99 3.29
N PHE A 141 -1.74 12.89 3.95
CA PHE A 141 -1.88 11.55 3.39
C PHE A 141 -3.21 10.89 3.76
N SER A 142 -3.80 11.32 4.88
CA SER A 142 -5.07 10.82 5.37
C SER A 142 -6.23 11.75 5.02
N GLN A 143 -7.43 11.16 4.95
CA GLN A 143 -8.67 11.90 4.78
C GLN A 143 -8.91 12.84 5.96
N GLY A 144 -8.80 12.33 7.21
CA GLY A 144 -8.94 13.17 8.41
C GLY A 144 -7.92 14.32 8.52
N GLY A 145 -6.72 14.18 7.93
CA GLY A 145 -5.76 15.28 7.82
C GLY A 145 -6.20 16.36 6.83
N THR A 146 -6.78 15.93 5.71
CA THR A 146 -7.40 16.82 4.70
C THR A 146 -8.60 17.54 5.29
N ASP A 147 -9.49 16.82 5.99
CA ASP A 147 -10.69 17.38 6.61
C ASP A 147 -10.34 18.37 7.74
N ARG A 148 -9.30 18.08 8.52
CA ARG A 148 -8.78 19.03 9.53
C ARG A 148 -8.28 20.33 8.88
N LEU A 149 -7.54 20.24 7.77
CA LEU A 149 -7.09 21.41 7.04
C LEU A 149 -8.28 22.18 6.42
N ARG A 150 -9.25 21.47 5.82
CA ARG A 150 -10.49 22.06 5.32
C ARG A 150 -11.22 22.82 6.42
N GLY A 151 -11.39 22.21 7.58
CA GLY A 151 -12.02 22.83 8.76
C GLY A 151 -11.30 24.12 9.19
N TRP A 152 -9.96 24.14 9.18
CA TRP A 152 -9.20 25.36 9.50
C TRP A 152 -9.35 26.48 8.45
N LEU A 153 -9.55 26.14 7.17
CA LEU A 153 -9.77 27.14 6.12
C LEU A 153 -11.19 27.71 6.18
N LEU A 154 -12.19 26.85 6.37
CA LEU A 154 -13.60 27.26 6.40
C LEU A 154 -13.97 27.97 7.72
N ARG A 155 -13.45 27.48 8.84
CA ARG A 155 -13.76 27.96 10.19
C ARG A 155 -12.44 28.26 10.92
N PRO A 156 -11.77 29.38 10.59
CA PRO A 156 -10.48 29.71 11.16
C PRO A 156 -10.61 29.97 12.66
N ASP A 157 -9.68 29.39 13.43
CA ASP A 157 -9.55 29.65 14.85
C ASP A 157 -8.97 31.05 15.05
N THR A 158 -9.76 31.95 15.62
CA THR A 158 -9.38 33.36 15.83
C THR A 158 -8.57 33.58 17.10
N ALA A 159 -8.36 32.54 17.92
CA ALA A 159 -7.59 32.65 19.16
C ALA A 159 -6.09 32.90 18.84
N PRO A 160 -5.50 34.04 19.27
CA PRO A 160 -4.11 34.37 18.94
C PRO A 160 -3.10 33.32 19.42
N ARG A 161 -3.38 32.67 20.55
CA ARG A 161 -2.55 31.61 21.12
C ARG A 161 -2.48 30.39 20.19
N ALA A 162 -3.63 29.89 19.74
CA ALA A 162 -3.69 28.72 18.86
C ALA A 162 -3.00 28.99 17.52
N ILE A 163 -3.15 30.20 16.97
CA ILE A 163 -2.45 30.61 15.74
C ILE A 163 -0.93 30.59 15.95
N ARG A 164 -0.42 31.17 17.04
CA ARG A 164 1.02 31.21 17.34
C ARG A 164 1.60 29.81 17.54
N GLU A 165 0.88 28.93 18.24
CA GLU A 165 1.29 27.53 18.44
C GLU A 165 1.41 26.79 17.09
N ARG A 166 0.42 26.92 16.19
CA ARG A 166 0.49 26.33 14.85
C ARG A 166 1.63 26.92 14.01
N GLN A 167 1.83 28.24 14.04
CA GLN A 167 2.94 28.88 13.33
C GLN A 167 4.31 28.42 13.86
N ALA A 168 4.45 28.22 15.17
CA ALA A 168 5.67 27.68 15.77
C ALA A 168 5.95 26.26 15.26
N LEU A 169 4.93 25.38 15.24
CA LEU A 169 5.05 24.03 14.68
C LEU A 169 5.45 24.05 13.19
N VAL A 170 4.87 24.95 12.38
CA VAL A 170 5.25 25.08 10.97
C VAL A 170 6.71 25.53 10.81
N ARG A 171 7.17 26.50 11.62
CA ARG A 171 8.57 26.98 11.60
C ARG A 171 9.54 25.88 12.01
N GLU A 172 9.18 25.06 13.00
CA GLU A 172 9.97 23.92 13.45
C GLU A 172 10.02 22.81 12.38
N LEU A 173 8.90 22.55 11.70
CA LEU A 173 8.84 21.54 10.64
C LEU A 173 9.56 21.96 9.36
N LEU A 174 9.64 23.26 9.04
CA LEU A 174 10.20 23.80 7.79
C LEU A 174 11.65 23.35 7.47
N PRO A 175 12.62 23.36 8.41
CA PRO A 175 13.97 22.85 8.14
C PRO A 175 14.06 21.32 8.06
N LEU A 176 13.06 20.58 8.58
CA LEU A 176 13.08 19.11 8.64
C LEU A 176 12.67 18.44 7.31
N THR A 177 13.37 18.77 6.23
CA THR A 177 13.10 18.22 4.89
C THR A 177 13.15 16.68 4.89
N GLY A 178 14.15 16.10 5.56
CA GLY A 178 14.29 14.66 5.70
C GLY A 178 13.13 13.99 6.43
N PHE A 179 12.54 14.64 7.44
CA PHE A 179 11.32 14.15 8.10
C PHE A 179 10.16 14.11 7.12
N ARG A 180 9.84 15.25 6.49
CA ARG A 180 8.69 15.40 5.59
C ARG A 180 8.78 14.45 4.39
N THR A 181 9.95 14.35 3.78
CA THR A 181 10.18 13.44 2.64
C THR A 181 10.11 11.98 3.05
N ARG A 182 10.68 11.59 4.19
CA ARG A 182 10.60 10.19 4.66
C ARG A 182 9.18 9.81 5.04
N LEU A 183 8.48 10.67 5.80
CA LEU A 183 7.07 10.46 6.15
C LEU A 183 6.23 10.26 4.88
N GLY A 184 6.37 11.16 3.91
CA GLY A 184 5.60 11.05 2.69
C GLY A 184 5.95 9.86 1.80
N ARG A 185 7.21 9.41 1.84
CA ARG A 185 7.61 8.15 1.17
C ARG A 185 7.02 6.92 1.85
N VAL A 186 7.00 6.88 3.18
CA VAL A 186 6.41 5.76 3.95
C VAL A 186 4.92 5.66 3.64
N SER A 187 4.18 6.76 3.76
CA SER A 187 2.75 6.80 3.45
C SER A 187 2.47 6.44 1.98
N ALA A 188 3.22 6.99 1.03
CA ALA A 188 3.03 6.66 -0.38
C ALA A 188 3.40 5.21 -0.74
N ARG A 189 4.35 4.58 -0.01
CA ARG A 189 4.73 3.19 -0.25
C ARG A 189 3.61 2.23 0.11
N VAL A 190 2.95 2.44 1.25
CA VAL A 190 1.83 1.58 1.64
C VAL A 190 0.63 1.75 0.71
N ARG A 191 0.38 2.97 0.21
CA ARG A 191 -0.65 3.15 -0.82
C ARG A 191 -0.33 2.47 -2.16
N SER A 192 0.95 2.21 -2.44
CA SER A 192 1.40 1.62 -3.72
C SER A 192 1.49 0.08 -3.73
N SER A 193 1.21 -0.59 -2.60
CA SER A 193 1.20 -2.05 -2.55
C SER A 193 -0.06 -2.65 -3.15
N ASP A 194 0.05 -3.06 -4.43
CA ASP A 194 -0.67 -4.13 -5.17
C ASP A 194 -2.21 -4.31 -5.04
N HIS A 195 -2.95 -3.46 -4.34
CA HIS A 195 -4.41 -3.47 -4.36
C HIS A 195 -4.98 -2.26 -5.13
N PRO A 196 -5.63 -2.48 -6.28
CA PRO A 196 -6.27 -1.44 -7.11
C PRO A 196 -7.53 -0.79 -6.50
N TRP A 197 -7.83 -1.04 -5.22
CA TRP A 197 -9.01 -0.47 -4.57
C TRP A 197 -8.75 1.00 -4.30
N ASP A 198 -9.26 1.79 -5.25
CA ASP A 198 -9.61 3.20 -5.23
C ASP A 198 -8.59 4.10 -4.55
N GLY A 199 -8.01 5.04 -5.31
CA GLY A 199 -7.01 6.00 -4.84
C GLY A 199 -7.46 6.98 -3.73
N HIS A 200 -8.46 6.61 -2.93
CA HIS A 200 -8.91 7.31 -1.74
C HIS A 200 -7.77 7.40 -0.71
N PRO A 201 -7.65 8.55 -0.03
CA PRO A 201 -6.74 8.71 1.10
C PRO A 201 -7.06 7.72 2.22
N TRP A 202 -6.06 7.38 3.05
CA TRP A 202 -6.30 6.58 4.25
C TRP A 202 -7.35 7.25 5.13
N ASP A 203 -8.41 6.51 5.46
CA ASP A 203 -9.52 7.00 6.26
C ASP A 203 -9.62 6.21 7.57
N GLY A 204 -9.07 6.80 8.63
CA GLY A 204 -9.15 6.25 9.98
C GLY A 204 -10.59 6.20 10.51
N GLU A 205 -11.46 7.11 10.06
CA GLU A 205 -12.86 7.15 10.49
C GLU A 205 -13.62 5.95 9.94
N ARG A 206 -13.36 5.58 8.67
CA ARG A 206 -13.90 4.36 8.08
C ARG A 206 -13.48 3.10 8.85
N LEU A 207 -12.23 3.03 9.31
CA LEU A 207 -11.76 1.91 10.14
C LEU A 207 -12.46 1.89 11.51
N LEU A 208 -12.61 3.06 12.16
CA LEU A 208 -13.33 3.16 13.43
C LEU A 208 -14.80 2.77 13.29
N GLN A 209 -15.49 3.29 12.29
CA GLN A 209 -16.88 2.91 11.99
C GLN A 209 -17.01 1.43 11.64
N TRP A 210 -16.03 0.85 10.93
CA TRP A 210 -16.02 -0.58 10.66
C TRP A 210 -15.88 -1.38 11.97
N LEU A 211 -14.95 -0.98 12.86
CA LEU A 211 -14.74 -1.61 14.16
C LEU A 211 -15.98 -1.51 15.05
N GLU A 212 -16.68 -0.38 15.04
CA GLU A 212 -17.92 -0.18 15.79
C GLU A 212 -19.06 -1.05 15.25
N ARG A 213 -19.19 -1.16 13.92
CA ARG A 213 -20.25 -1.96 13.27
C ARG A 213 -20.00 -3.47 13.37
N HIS A 214 -18.75 -3.93 13.42
CA HIS A 214 -18.37 -5.35 13.30
C HIS A 214 -17.92 -6.00 14.61
N GLN A 215 -18.33 -5.49 15.77
CA GLN A 215 -18.01 -6.10 17.07
C GLN A 215 -18.65 -7.50 17.29
N GLY A 216 -19.53 -7.95 16.39
CA GLY A 216 -20.26 -9.23 16.48
C GLY A 216 -20.15 -10.13 15.24
N GLY A 217 -19.03 -10.10 14.51
CA GLY A 217 -18.85 -10.85 13.26
C GLY A 217 -19.10 -12.37 13.37
N SER A 218 -19.59 -12.96 12.28
CA SER A 218 -19.78 -14.41 12.15
C SER A 218 -18.44 -15.14 12.32
N SER A 219 -18.40 -16.10 13.24
CA SER A 219 -17.18 -16.84 13.52
C SER A 219 -16.80 -17.72 12.32
N LEU A 220 -15.53 -17.73 11.92
CA LEU A 220 -14.98 -18.71 10.95
C LEU A 220 -14.93 -20.14 11.52
N ARG A 221 -15.10 -20.29 12.84
CA ARG A 221 -14.98 -21.57 13.54
C ARG A 221 -15.88 -22.67 12.95
N PRO A 222 -17.18 -22.47 12.70
CA PRO A 222 -18.06 -23.51 12.15
C PRO A 222 -17.60 -23.95 10.76
N ALA A 223 -17.18 -23.01 9.93
CA ALA A 223 -16.67 -23.31 8.59
C ALA A 223 -15.39 -24.14 8.66
N LEU A 224 -14.45 -23.77 9.54
CA LEU A 224 -13.22 -24.53 9.77
C LEU A 224 -13.50 -25.93 10.33
N TRP A 225 -14.40 -26.06 11.30
CA TRP A 225 -14.77 -27.36 11.89
C TRP A 225 -15.43 -28.31 10.88
N VAL A 226 -16.10 -27.79 9.85
CA VAL A 226 -16.72 -28.62 8.80
C VAL A 226 -15.75 -28.88 7.64
N LEU A 227 -15.04 -27.86 7.16
CA LEU A 227 -14.16 -27.98 6.00
C LEU A 227 -12.85 -28.73 6.31
N PHE A 228 -12.28 -28.58 7.52
CA PHE A 228 -10.99 -29.18 7.87
C PHE A 228 -11.02 -30.72 7.92
N PRO A 229 -11.98 -31.37 8.63
CA PRO A 229 -12.08 -32.83 8.61
C PRO A 229 -12.39 -33.35 7.20
N PHE A 230 -13.18 -32.60 6.45
CA PHE A 230 -13.56 -32.96 5.09
C PHE A 230 -12.38 -32.90 4.10
N ALA A 231 -11.48 -31.93 4.28
CA ALA A 231 -10.22 -31.84 3.54
C ALA A 231 -9.29 -33.00 3.92
N LEU A 232 -9.15 -33.31 5.20
CA LEU A 232 -8.32 -34.44 5.67
C LEU A 232 -8.83 -35.78 5.14
N LEU A 233 -10.15 -35.98 5.15
CA LEU A 233 -10.80 -37.17 4.58
C LEU A 233 -10.53 -37.30 3.07
N ASN A 234 -10.60 -36.19 2.32
CA ASN A 234 -10.26 -36.18 0.89
C ASN A 234 -8.78 -36.53 0.64
N VAL A 235 -7.86 -35.98 1.44
CA VAL A 235 -6.42 -36.32 1.34
C VAL A 235 -6.19 -37.80 1.63
N MET A 236 -6.85 -38.35 2.65
CA MET A 236 -6.76 -39.77 2.98
C MET A 236 -7.30 -40.66 1.86
N LEU A 237 -8.46 -40.32 1.28
CA LEU A 237 -9.04 -41.03 0.13
C LEU A 237 -8.14 -40.97 -1.11
N PHE A 238 -7.47 -39.84 -1.34
CA PHE A 238 -6.50 -39.69 -2.42
C PHE A 238 -5.28 -40.60 -2.24
N VAL A 239 -4.72 -40.64 -1.03
CA VAL A 239 -3.57 -41.52 -0.71
C VAL A 239 -3.94 -42.99 -0.85
N LEU A 240 -5.12 -43.42 -0.36
CA LEU A 240 -5.58 -44.81 -0.49
C LEU A 240 -5.86 -45.20 -1.95
N ALA A 241 -6.37 -44.27 -2.77
CA ALA A 241 -6.58 -44.51 -4.20
C ALA A 241 -5.24 -44.65 -4.95
N MET A 242 -4.23 -43.83 -4.61
CA MET A 242 -2.88 -43.96 -5.16
C MET A 242 -2.18 -45.25 -4.73
N ALA A 243 -2.50 -45.77 -3.54
CA ALA A 243 -2.03 -47.08 -3.07
C ALA A 243 -2.78 -48.27 -3.69
N GLY A 244 -3.81 -48.04 -4.52
CA GLY A 244 -4.57 -49.10 -5.20
C GLY A 244 -5.56 -49.87 -4.33
N ILE A 245 -5.83 -49.40 -3.11
CA ILE A 245 -6.67 -50.11 -2.12
C ILE A 245 -8.17 -49.83 -2.38
N LEU A 246 -8.51 -48.64 -2.87
CA LEU A 246 -9.89 -48.20 -3.12
C LEU A 246 -10.06 -47.63 -4.54
N PRO A 247 -11.26 -47.78 -5.16
CA PRO A 247 -11.65 -47.02 -6.34
C PRO A 247 -11.55 -45.49 -6.10
N PRO A 248 -11.45 -44.66 -7.15
CA PRO A 248 -11.20 -43.22 -7.06
C PRO A 248 -12.40 -42.38 -6.57
N PHE A 249 -12.94 -42.71 -5.40
CA PHE A 249 -14.04 -41.99 -4.74
C PHE A 249 -13.68 -40.56 -4.31
N TRP A 250 -12.38 -40.22 -4.29
CA TRP A 250 -11.91 -38.86 -4.03
C TRP A 250 -12.51 -37.83 -4.99
N MET A 251 -12.87 -38.21 -6.22
CA MET A 251 -13.52 -37.31 -7.18
C MET A 251 -14.90 -36.84 -6.69
N GLY A 252 -15.70 -37.73 -6.09
CA GLY A 252 -16.98 -37.38 -5.48
C GLY A 252 -16.81 -36.54 -4.22
N GLY A 253 -15.79 -36.85 -3.42
CA GLY A 253 -15.40 -36.06 -2.25
C GLY A 253 -15.02 -34.62 -2.61
N VAL A 254 -14.28 -34.42 -3.70
CA VAL A 254 -13.93 -33.09 -4.21
C VAL A 254 -15.18 -32.36 -4.72
N ALA A 255 -16.08 -33.02 -5.43
CA ALA A 255 -17.32 -32.42 -5.90
C ALA A 255 -18.20 -31.92 -4.73
N LEU A 256 -18.34 -32.74 -3.68
CA LEU A 256 -19.10 -32.37 -2.47
C LEU A 256 -18.39 -31.25 -1.67
N TYR A 257 -17.07 -31.28 -1.58
CA TYR A 257 -16.29 -30.20 -0.97
C TYR A 257 -16.51 -28.86 -1.69
N LEU A 258 -16.45 -28.88 -3.03
CA LEU A 258 -16.71 -27.70 -3.84
C LEU A 258 -18.14 -27.21 -3.68
N MET A 259 -19.14 -28.12 -3.59
CA MET A 259 -20.53 -27.75 -3.37
C MET A 259 -20.74 -27.03 -2.02
N VAL A 260 -20.14 -27.54 -0.94
CA VAL A 260 -20.17 -26.89 0.39
C VAL A 260 -19.40 -25.56 0.37
N TYR A 261 -18.26 -25.51 -0.31
CA TYR A 261 -17.50 -24.27 -0.47
C TYR A 261 -18.31 -23.20 -1.24
N PHE A 262 -18.98 -23.59 -2.34
CA PHE A 262 -19.80 -22.68 -3.13
C PHE A 262 -21.05 -22.21 -2.40
N SER A 263 -21.71 -23.07 -1.61
CA SER A 263 -22.88 -22.67 -0.82
C SER A 263 -22.53 -21.70 0.30
N TRP A 264 -21.30 -21.78 0.84
CA TRP A 264 -20.77 -20.86 1.86
C TRP A 264 -19.91 -19.73 1.29
N GLN A 265 -19.84 -19.62 -0.04
CA GLN A 265 -18.94 -18.68 -0.70
C GLN A 265 -19.27 -17.22 -0.40
N SER A 266 -20.55 -16.87 -0.23
CA SER A 266 -20.94 -15.50 0.13
C SER A 266 -20.39 -15.11 1.50
N SER A 267 -20.66 -15.92 2.53
CA SER A 267 -20.16 -15.68 3.89
C SER A 267 -18.64 -15.72 3.99
N LEU A 268 -17.98 -16.62 3.25
CA LEU A 268 -16.52 -16.67 3.22
C LEU A 268 -15.92 -15.45 2.50
N ARG A 269 -16.52 -14.99 1.39
CA ARG A 269 -16.06 -13.79 0.66
C ARG A 269 -16.14 -12.53 1.50
N ASP A 270 -17.21 -12.36 2.27
CA ASP A 270 -17.38 -11.20 3.16
C ASP A 270 -16.27 -11.20 4.23
N LEU A 271 -16.01 -12.35 4.86
CA LEU A 271 -14.95 -12.50 5.87
C LEU A 271 -13.54 -12.28 5.29
N PHE A 272 -13.26 -12.80 4.09
CA PHE A 272 -11.99 -12.53 3.41
C PHE A 272 -11.86 -11.06 3.00
N GLY A 273 -12.96 -10.42 2.58
CA GLY A 273 -13.02 -9.00 2.27
C GLY A 273 -12.72 -8.14 3.50
N ASP A 274 -13.37 -8.44 4.63
CA ASP A 274 -13.15 -7.79 5.92
C ASP A 274 -11.72 -7.96 6.43
N ALA A 275 -11.19 -9.19 6.36
CA ALA A 275 -9.82 -9.47 6.77
C ALA A 275 -8.81 -8.75 5.86
N ALA A 276 -9.06 -8.67 4.56
CA ALA A 276 -8.23 -7.92 3.62
C ALA A 276 -8.28 -6.42 3.91
N PHE A 277 -9.48 -5.85 4.12
CA PHE A 277 -9.67 -4.45 4.50
C PHE A 277 -8.90 -4.11 5.78
N LEU A 278 -9.08 -4.91 6.84
CA LEU A 278 -8.41 -4.69 8.12
C LEU A 278 -6.89 -4.81 7.99
N ARG A 279 -6.40 -5.85 7.30
CA ARG A 279 -4.96 -6.01 7.02
C ARG A 279 -4.40 -4.79 6.32
N ASP A 280 -5.06 -4.30 5.28
CA ASP A 280 -4.57 -3.19 4.46
C ASP A 280 -4.58 -1.87 5.26
N ALA A 281 -5.69 -1.57 5.96
CA ALA A 281 -5.82 -0.38 6.80
C ALA A 281 -4.81 -0.35 7.97
N LEU A 282 -4.60 -1.50 8.62
CA LEU A 282 -3.64 -1.62 9.72
C LEU A 282 -2.19 -1.62 9.23
N THR A 283 -1.90 -2.16 8.04
CA THR A 283 -0.55 -2.12 7.46
C THR A 283 -0.12 -0.68 7.19
N GLU A 284 -1.02 0.16 6.68
CA GLU A 284 -0.75 1.58 6.46
C GLU A 284 -0.48 2.32 7.77
N PHE A 285 -1.35 2.13 8.75
CA PHE A 285 -1.20 2.75 10.06
C PHE A 285 0.05 2.25 10.80
N ALA A 286 0.37 0.96 10.72
CA ALA A 286 1.56 0.36 11.32
C ALA A 286 2.87 0.93 10.74
N ALA A 287 2.93 1.12 9.42
CA ALA A 287 4.12 1.68 8.78
C ALA A 287 4.38 3.14 9.19
N VAL A 288 3.32 3.96 9.22
CA VAL A 288 3.41 5.37 9.63
C VAL A 288 3.72 5.49 11.11
N SER A 289 3.04 4.73 11.97
CA SER A 289 3.30 4.72 13.42
C SER A 289 4.73 4.27 13.74
N GLN A 290 5.22 3.20 13.11
CA GLN A 290 6.60 2.74 13.30
C GLN A 290 7.63 3.81 12.89
N PHE A 291 7.36 4.57 11.83
CA PHE A 291 8.23 5.69 11.45
C PHE A 291 8.20 6.81 12.49
N LEU A 292 7.01 7.21 12.96
CA LEU A 292 6.86 8.25 13.97
C LEU A 292 7.47 7.84 15.32
N GLU A 293 7.35 6.58 15.72
CA GLU A 293 7.93 6.06 16.97
C GLU A 293 9.47 6.07 17.00
N ARG A 294 10.11 5.91 15.82
CA ARG A 294 11.58 5.80 15.71
C ARG A 294 12.26 7.12 15.37
N TYR A 295 11.51 8.11 14.89
CA TYR A 295 12.10 9.37 14.47
C TYR A 295 12.46 10.24 15.69
N PRO A 296 13.67 10.83 15.75
CA PRO A 296 14.01 11.78 16.81
C PRO A 296 13.21 13.08 16.61
N HIS A 297 12.23 13.32 17.46
CA HIS A 297 11.36 14.50 17.35
C HIS A 297 11.99 15.73 18.01
N PRO A 298 11.96 16.90 17.36
CA PRO A 298 12.17 18.16 18.05
C PRO A 298 10.96 18.48 18.97
N ARG A 299 11.18 19.37 19.94
CA ARG A 299 10.32 19.51 21.14
C ARG A 299 8.84 19.80 20.83
N GLY A 300 8.53 20.63 19.84
CA GLY A 300 7.14 20.97 19.52
C GLY A 300 6.42 19.86 18.75
N VAL A 301 7.13 19.23 17.80
CA VAL A 301 6.59 18.08 17.05
C VAL A 301 6.35 16.88 17.97
N ALA A 302 7.19 16.69 18.99
CA ALA A 302 7.02 15.65 19.99
C ALA A 302 5.68 15.73 20.74
N GLY A 303 5.17 16.95 21.00
CA GLY A 303 3.87 17.13 21.64
C GLY A 303 2.71 16.61 20.79
N VAL A 304 2.74 16.85 19.48
CA VAL A 304 1.73 16.32 18.54
C VAL A 304 1.88 14.81 18.36
N CYS A 305 3.12 14.31 18.41
CA CYS A 305 3.42 12.88 18.32
C CYS A 305 3.34 12.14 19.67
N ALA A 306 2.93 12.80 20.76
CA ALA A 306 2.90 12.20 22.10
C ALA A 306 2.16 10.85 22.17
N PRO A 307 1.00 10.66 21.49
CA PRO A 307 0.32 9.36 21.46
C PRO A 307 1.17 8.21 20.90
N PHE A 308 2.16 8.49 20.06
CA PHE A 308 3.07 7.49 19.50
C PHE A 308 4.32 7.27 20.36
N LEU A 309 4.63 8.17 21.30
CA LEU A 309 5.86 8.13 22.08
C LEU A 309 5.72 7.46 23.46
N GLY A 310 4.48 7.18 23.88
CA GLY A 310 4.17 6.54 25.16
C GLY A 310 4.57 5.05 25.25
N GLU A 311 4.28 4.44 26.40
CA GLU A 311 4.57 3.03 26.67
C GLU A 311 3.73 2.07 25.80
N ALA A 312 2.46 2.42 25.57
CA ALA A 312 1.53 1.70 24.71
C ALA A 312 1.72 2.06 23.22
N ARG A 313 2.90 1.72 22.67
CA ARG A 313 3.22 2.00 21.26
C ARG A 313 2.25 1.29 20.31
N PRO A 314 1.58 2.01 19.39
CA PRO A 314 0.64 1.40 18.45
C PRO A 314 1.27 0.26 17.65
N SER A 315 2.54 0.38 17.25
CA SER A 315 3.22 -0.68 16.49
C SER A 315 3.41 -1.99 17.26
N LYS A 316 3.40 -1.96 18.60
CA LYS A 316 3.46 -3.16 19.45
C LYS A 316 2.10 -3.83 19.59
N LEU A 317 1.02 -3.06 19.59
CA LEU A 317 -0.35 -3.57 19.71
C LEU A 317 -0.84 -4.23 18.42
N LEU A 318 -0.22 -3.89 17.29
CA LEU A 318 -0.57 -4.40 15.95
C LEU A 318 0.27 -5.62 15.52
N ARG A 319 1.11 -6.17 16.41
CA ARG A 319 2.00 -7.30 16.12
C ARG A 319 1.33 -8.65 16.33
#